data_AF-A0A087DA87-F1
#
_entry.id   AF-A0A087DA87-F1
#
_cell.length_a   1.000
_cell.length_b   1.000
_cell.length_c   1.000
_cell.angle_alpha   90.00
_cell.angle_beta   90.00
_cell.angle_gamma   90.00
#
_symmetry.space_group_name_H-M   'P 1'
#
loop_
_entity.id
_entity.type
_entity.pdbx_description
1 polymer ?
#
loop_
_entity_poly.entity_id
_entity_poly.type
_entity_poly.pdbx_seq_one_letter_code
_entity_poly.pdbx_strand_id
1 'polypeptide(L)'
;MTKKVKVVLNRSAFSSEVLHRVVKPVMDSVQEQMEGMAQVHPSIRVYRNEDTDRSNVVATAPAAVEGAHGVLTQMIGKVVA
;
A
#
# COMPACT_ATOMS: atom_id res chain seq x y z
N MET A 1 29.37 -18.43 -37.55
CA MET A 1 29.14 -17.30 -36.63
C MET A 1 28.36 -17.80 -35.43
N THR A 2 28.96 -17.79 -34.25
CA THR A 2 28.31 -18.20 -33.00
C THR A 2 27.23 -17.17 -32.63
N LYS A 3 25.96 -17.60 -32.49
CA LYS A 3 24.87 -16.69 -32.10
C LYS A 3 25.13 -16.16 -30.70
N LYS A 4 25.04 -14.83 -30.52
CA LYS A 4 25.09 -14.20 -29.19
C LYS A 4 23.85 -14.60 -28.41
N VAL A 5 24.05 -15.14 -27.20
CA VAL A 5 22.96 -15.39 -26.25
C VAL A 5 22.68 -14.09 -25.51
N LYS A 6 21.42 -13.65 -25.52
CA LYS A 6 20.94 -12.50 -24.75
C LYS A 6 20.10 -13.00 -23.58
N VAL A 7 20.48 -12.60 -22.37
CA VAL A 7 19.69 -12.82 -21.16
C VAL A 7 19.14 -11.47 -20.73
N VAL A 8 17.84 -11.42 -20.45
CA VAL A 8 17.15 -10.20 -19.97
C VAL A 8 16.32 -10.59 -18.76
N LEU A 9 16.23 -9.68 -17.79
CA LEU A 9 15.38 -9.84 -16.63
C LEU A 9 13.92 -10.03 -17.07
N ASN A 10 13.25 -11.03 -16.51
CA ASN A 10 11.81 -11.15 -16.67
C ASN A 10 11.12 -10.07 -15.81
N ARG A 11 10.68 -9.00 -16.46
CA ARG A 11 10.08 -7.84 -15.78
C ARG A 11 8.82 -8.22 -14.99
N SER A 12 7.96 -9.10 -15.50
CA SER A 12 6.72 -9.46 -14.78
C SER A 12 7.01 -10.26 -13.52
N ALA A 13 7.93 -11.23 -13.60
CA ALA A 13 8.37 -11.99 -12.43
C ALA A 13 9.04 -11.08 -11.39
N PHE A 14 9.91 -10.17 -11.83
CA PHE A 14 10.56 -9.22 -10.94
C PHE A 14 9.55 -8.26 -10.28
N SER A 15 8.63 -7.68 -11.05
CA SER A 15 7.58 -6.81 -10.51
C SER A 15 6.71 -7.54 -9.49
N SER A 16 6.33 -8.79 -9.76
CA SER A 16 5.56 -9.59 -8.82
C SER A 16 6.32 -9.87 -7.52
N GLU A 17 7.62 -10.19 -7.60
CA GLU A 17 8.45 -10.44 -6.42
C GLU A 17 8.56 -9.18 -5.55
N VAL A 18 8.86 -8.04 -6.19
CA VAL A 18 9.04 -6.77 -5.47
C VAL A 18 7.72 -6.33 -4.85
N LEU A 19 6.63 -6.28 -5.62
CA LEU A 19 5.35 -5.70 -5.18
C LEU A 19 4.61 -6.58 -4.17
N HIS A 20 4.80 -7.90 -4.18
CA HIS A 20 4.01 -8.80 -3.31
C HIS A 20 4.82 -9.48 -2.22
N ARG A 21 6.14 -9.65 -2.38
CA ARG A 21 6.97 -10.35 -1.39
C ARG A 21 7.91 -9.43 -0.65
N VAL A 22 8.72 -8.67 -1.38
CA VAL A 22 9.76 -7.82 -0.78
C VAL A 22 9.14 -6.69 0.04
N VAL A 23 8.11 -6.03 -0.47
CA VAL A 23 7.48 -4.90 0.23
C VAL A 23 6.44 -5.33 1.27
N LYS A 24 6.09 -6.63 1.35
CA LYS A 24 5.05 -7.11 2.26
C LYS A 24 5.23 -6.66 3.71
N PRO A 25 6.43 -6.77 4.33
CA PRO A 25 6.61 -6.34 5.74
C PRO A 25 6.38 -4.84 5.92
N VAL A 26 6.79 -4.03 4.94
CA VAL A 26 6.58 -2.57 4.97
C VAL A 26 5.08 -2.27 4.86
N MET A 27 4.38 -2.94 3.95
CA MET A 27 2.94 -2.78 3.80
C MET A 27 2.17 -3.25 5.04
N ASP A 28 2.65 -4.30 5.72
CA ASP A 28 2.01 -4.84 6.93
C ASP A 28 2.11 -3.78 8.05
N SER A 29 3.29 -3.18 8.23
CA SER A 29 3.50 -2.06 9.16
C SER A 29 2.63 -0.84 8.84
N VAL A 30 2.58 -0.43 7.56
CA VAL A 30 1.72 0.68 7.12
C VAL A 30 0.25 0.40 7.42
N GLN A 31 -0.21 -0.81 7.16
CA GLN A 31 -1.60 -1.20 7.42
C GLN A 31 -1.91 -1.16 8.91
N GLU A 32 -1.05 -1.71 9.76
CA GLU A 32 -1.21 -1.69 11.21
C GLU A 32 -1.30 -0.25 11.75
N GLN A 33 -0.41 0.64 11.30
CA GLN A 33 -0.43 2.05 11.68
C GLN A 33 -1.74 2.73 11.26
N MET A 34 -2.19 2.52 10.02
CA MET A 34 -3.42 3.11 9.51
C MET A 34 -4.66 2.57 10.24
N GLU A 35 -4.71 1.27 10.52
CA GLU A 35 -5.78 0.63 11.29
C GLU A 35 -5.83 1.18 12.72
N GLY A 36 -4.69 1.32 13.39
CA GLY A 36 -4.60 1.94 14.72
C GLY A 36 -5.12 3.37 14.73
N MET A 37 -4.80 4.16 13.71
CA MET A 37 -5.33 5.52 13.56
C MET A 37 -6.82 5.54 13.23
N ALA A 38 -7.34 4.55 12.48
CA ALA A 38 -8.74 4.48 12.09
C ALA A 38 -9.68 4.19 13.27
N GLN A 39 -9.16 3.64 14.39
CA GLN A 39 -9.94 3.40 15.60
C GLN A 39 -10.57 4.67 16.20
N VAL A 40 -10.06 5.86 15.82
CA VAL A 40 -10.63 7.13 16.27
C VAL A 40 -12.08 7.36 15.80
N HIS A 41 -12.50 6.73 14.70
CA HIS A 41 -13.88 6.86 14.23
C HIS A 41 -14.36 5.61 13.46
N PRO A 42 -15.53 5.03 13.82
CA PRO A 42 -15.99 3.74 13.30
C PRO A 42 -16.33 3.74 11.80
N SER A 43 -16.51 4.91 11.19
CA SER A 43 -16.78 5.03 9.75
C SER A 43 -15.52 4.99 8.89
N ILE A 44 -14.33 4.99 9.49
CA ILE A 44 -13.07 4.90 8.75
C ILE A 44 -12.81 3.43 8.44
N ARG A 45 -12.51 3.14 7.18
CA ARG A 45 -12.15 1.80 6.72
C ARG A 45 -10.77 1.81 6.13
N VAL A 46 -9.95 0.87 6.57
CA VAL A 46 -8.62 0.60 6.02
C VAL A 46 -8.68 -0.76 5.34
N TYR A 47 -8.10 -0.86 4.16
CA TYR A 47 -7.99 -2.13 3.45
C TYR A 47 -6.73 -2.17 2.60
N ARG A 48 -6.27 -3.38 2.31
CA ARG A 48 -5.17 -3.60 1.39
C ARG A 48 -5.68 -3.77 -0.03
N ASN A 49 -5.00 -3.11 -0.95
CA ASN A 49 -5.17 -3.32 -2.37
C ASN A 49 -3.92 -4.05 -2.90
N GLU A 50 -4.08 -5.37 -3.12
CA GLU A 50 -3.05 -6.27 -3.66
C GLU A 50 -3.26 -6.54 -5.16
N ASP A 51 -3.96 -5.66 -5.87
CA ASP A 51 -4.22 -5.85 -7.30
C ASP A 51 -2.91 -5.99 -8.07
N THR A 52 -2.90 -6.80 -9.12
CA THR A 52 -1.72 -7.42 -9.74
C THR A 52 -0.43 -6.57 -9.84
N ASP A 53 -0.53 -5.31 -10.22
CA ASP A 53 0.58 -4.37 -10.41
C ASP A 53 0.69 -3.29 -9.32
N ARG A 54 -0.06 -3.41 -8.23
CA ARG A 54 -0.13 -2.45 -7.12
C ARG A 54 -0.05 -3.16 -5.78
N SER A 55 0.75 -2.59 -4.89
CA SER A 55 0.70 -2.92 -3.48
C SER A 55 0.57 -1.63 -2.71
N ASN A 56 -0.62 -1.39 -2.17
CA ASN A 56 -0.90 -0.20 -1.37
C ASN A 56 -1.96 -0.47 -0.30
N VAL A 57 -1.92 0.36 0.73
CA VAL A 57 -2.95 0.42 1.78
C VAL A 57 -3.82 1.63 1.51
N VAL A 58 -5.13 1.47 1.62
CA VAL A 58 -6.11 2.52 1.36
C VAL A 58 -6.94 2.75 2.62
N ALA A 59 -7.03 4.00 3.06
CA ALA A 59 -7.98 4.43 4.07
C ALA A 59 -9.07 5.28 3.44
N THR A 60 -10.31 5.06 3.86
CA THR A 60 -11.50 5.77 3.39
C THR A 60 -12.35 6.23 4.56
N ALA A 61 -13.00 7.38 4.40
CA ALA A 61 -13.93 7.94 5.36
C ALA A 61 -15.04 8.70 4.60
N PRO A 62 -16.26 8.81 5.15
CA PRO A 62 -17.29 9.68 4.59
C PRO A 62 -16.79 11.14 4.53
N ALA A 63 -17.12 11.86 3.47
CA ALA A 63 -16.66 13.23 3.26
C ALA A 63 -17.02 14.18 4.42
N ALA A 64 -18.19 13.99 5.04
CA ALA A 64 -18.60 14.77 6.21
C ALA A 64 -17.70 14.52 7.44
N VAL A 65 -17.27 13.27 7.64
CA VAL A 65 -16.37 12.88 8.74
C VAL A 65 -14.97 13.45 8.49
N GLU A 66 -14.48 13.36 7.25
CA GLU A 66 -13.19 13.99 6.89
C GLU A 66 -13.25 15.52 7.00
N GLY A 67 -14.34 16.15 6.55
CA GLY A 67 -14.51 17.60 6.65
C GLY A 67 -14.56 18.11 8.09
N ALA A 68 -15.10 17.32 9.02
CA ALA A 68 -15.20 17.69 10.43
C ALA A 68 -13.92 17.39 11.24
N HIS A 69 -13.19 16.33 10.89
CA HIS A 69 -12.12 15.80 11.74
C HIS A 69 -10.74 15.73 11.05
N GLY A 70 -10.67 15.85 9.72
CA GLY A 70 -9.42 15.83 8.95
C GLY A 70 -8.58 14.57 9.14
N VAL A 71 -9.20 13.42 9.42
CA VAL A 71 -8.51 12.23 9.93
C VAL A 71 -7.62 11.59 8.87
N LEU A 72 -8.11 11.48 7.63
CA LEU A 72 -7.31 10.95 6.51
C LEU A 72 -6.14 11.90 6.19
N THR A 73 -6.37 13.21 6.24
CA THR A 73 -5.31 14.23 6.07
C THR A 73 -4.22 14.08 7.13
N GLN A 74 -4.60 13.81 8.38
CA GLN A 74 -3.64 13.56 9.47
C GLN A 74 -2.91 12.22 9.34
N MET A 75 -3.54 11.19 8.75
CA MET A 75 -2.91 9.89 8.49
C MET A 75 -1.74 9.99 7.52
N ILE A 76 -1.86 10.78 6.46
CA ILE A 76 -0.81 10.94 5.43
C ILE A 76 0.52 11.42 6.06
N GLY A 77 0.47 12.31 7.04
CA GLY A 77 1.67 12.86 7.69
C GLY A 77 2.27 12.00 8.80
N LYS A 78 1.59 10.92 9.23
CA LYS A 78 1.98 10.11 10.40
C LYS A 78 2.41 8.68 10.07
N VAL A 79 2.04 8.19 8.89
CA VAL A 79 2.50 6.87 8.42
C VAL A 79 3.98 6.96 8.06
N VAL A 80 4.79 6.13 8.69
CA VAL A 80 6.23 5.99 8.38
C VAL A 80 6.50 4.54 7.99
N ALA A 81 7.12 4.36 6.82
CA ALA A 81 7.49 3.05 6.25
C ALA A 81 8.78 2.49 6.86
#